data_AF-A0A2V8R5S8-F1
#
_entry.id   AF-A0A2V8R5S8-F1
#
_cell.length_a   1.000
_cell.length_b   1.000
_cell.length_c   1.000
_cell.angle_alpha   90.00
_cell.angle_beta   90.00
_cell.angle_gamma   90.00
#
_symmetry.space_group_name_H-M   'P 1'
#
loop_
_entity.id
_entity.type
_entity.pdbx_description
1 polymer ?
#
loop_
_entity_poly.entity_id
_entity_poly.type
_entity_poly.pdbx_seq_one_letter_code
_entity_poly.pdbx_strand_id
1 'polypeptide(L)' 'LGRQFLHAEHLGFSHPRTEQKMAFTSPLPKELQALVDEIEP' A
#
# COMPACT_ATOMS: atom_id res chain seq x y z
N LEU A 1 13.21 10.66 -3.74
CA LEU A 1 11.98 10.40 -2.94
C LEU A 1 11.66 11.48 -1.91
N GLY A 2 12.64 12.01 -1.16
CA GLY A 2 12.34 13.02 -0.12
C GLY A 2 11.55 12.50 1.08
N ARG A 3 11.32 11.18 1.15
CA ARG A 3 10.61 10.45 2.21
C ARG A 3 11.09 8.98 2.24
N GLN A 4 10.64 8.24 3.25
CA GLN A 4 10.87 6.81 3.42
C GLN A 4 10.34 5.99 2.22
N PHE A 5 11.03 4.90 1.84
CA PHE A 5 10.45 3.87 0.97
C PHE A 5 9.53 2.96 1.82
N LEU A 6 8.36 3.48 2.18
CA LEU A 6 7.39 2.79 3.02
C LEU A 6 5.98 3.08 2.51
N HIS A 7 5.22 2.03 2.22
CA HIS A 7 3.83 2.11 1.75
C HIS A 7 3.00 0.98 2.38
N ALA A 8 1.85 1.31 2.94
CA ALA A 8 0.89 0.33 3.43
C ALA A 8 -0.02 -0.12 2.28
N GLU A 9 0.35 -1.22 1.64
CA GLU A 9 -0.36 -1.76 0.48
C GLU A 9 -1.70 -2.42 0.85
N HIS A 10 -1.79 -3.00 2.04
CA HIS A 10 -2.98 -3.70 2.52
C HIS A 10 -3.44 -3.18 3.88
N LEU A 11 -4.75 -2.98 4.03
CA LEU A 11 -5.40 -2.65 5.30
C LEU A 11 -6.59 -3.59 5.53
N GLY A 12 -6.55 -4.33 6.64
CA GLY A 12 -7.64 -5.22 7.06
C GLY A 12 -8.13 -4.90 8.47
N PHE A 13 -9.44 -4.85 8.68
CA PHE A 13 -10.06 -4.68 9.99
C PHE A 13 -11.51 -5.19 10.01
N SER A 14 -12.08 -5.33 11.22
CA SER A 14 -13.50 -5.65 11.38
C SER A 14 -14.32 -4.36 11.43
N HIS A 15 -15.35 -4.24 10.59
CA HIS A 15 -16.15 -3.02 10.51
C HIS A 15 -16.80 -2.71 11.86
N PRO A 16 -16.64 -1.49 12.42
CA PRO A 16 -16.98 -1.22 13.82
C PRO A 16 -18.49 -1.26 14.12
N ARG A 17 -19.35 -1.23 13.09
CA ARG A 17 -20.81 -1.35 13.26
C ARG A 17 -21.37 -2.70 12.87
N THR A 18 -20.80 -3.35 11.85
CA THR A 18 -21.37 -4.57 11.24
C THR A 18 -20.56 -5.81 11.54
N GLU A 19 -19.38 -5.66 12.17
CA GLU A 19 -18.42 -6.71 12.50
C GLU A 19 -17.91 -7.53 11.30
N GLN A 20 -18.27 -7.13 10.09
CA GLN A 20 -17.81 -7.76 8.87
C GLN A 20 -16.32 -7.54 8.70
N LYS A 21 -15.59 -8.61 8.35
CA LYS A 21 -14.18 -8.52 7.98
C LYS A 21 -14.07 -7.77 6.66
N MET A 22 -13.32 -6.67 6.66
CA MET A 22 -13.06 -5.84 5.49
C MET A 22 -11.57 -5.84 5.17
N ALA A 23 -11.26 -5.78 3.89
CA ALA A 23 -9.90 -5.70 3.38
C ALA A 23 -9.86 -4.68 2.24
N PHE A 24 -8.83 -3.84 2.26
CA PHE A 24 -8.59 -2.79 1.28
C PHE A 24 -7.16 -2.94 0.76
N THR A 25 -6.97 -2.68 -0.53
CA THR A 25 -5.66 -2.61 -1.16
C THR A 25 -5.46 -1.26 -1.81
N SER A 26 -4.21 -0.79 -1.79
CA SER A 26 -3.79 0.42 -2.51
C SER A 26 -2.56 0.08 -3.35
N PRO A 27 -2.59 0.32 -4.68
CA PRO A 27 -1.42 0.07 -5.52
C PRO A 27 -0.23 0.90 -5.05
N LEU A 28 0.98 0.44 -5.39
CA LEU A 28 2.21 1.13 -5.07
C LEU A 28 2.18 2.55 -5.69
N PRO A 29 2.47 3.61 -4.93
CA PRO A 29 2.56 4.97 -5.45
C PRO A 29 3.54 5.06 -6.63
N LYS A 30 3.18 5.85 -7.65
CA LYS A 30 3.92 5.92 -8.93
C LYS A 30 5.40 6.24 -8.76
N GLU A 31 5.75 7.09 -7.82
CA GLU A 31 7.12 7.47 -7.51
C GLU A 31 7.92 6.36 -6.83
N LEU A 32 7.27 5.46 -6.08
CA LEU A 32 7.91 4.28 -5.52
C LEU A 32 8.04 3.20 -6.59
N GLN A 33 7.03 3.02 -7.44
CA GLN A 33 7.09 2.12 -8.59
C GLN A 33 8.23 2.50 -9.55
N ALA A 34 8.37 3.80 -9.88
CA ALA A 34 9.45 4.26 -10.75
C ALA A 34 10.85 3.95 -10.20
N LEU A 35 11.02 3.96 -8.87
CA LEU A 35 12.30 3.58 -8.26
C LEU A 35 12.53 2.07 -8.34
N VAL A 36 11.48 1.26 -8.18
CA VAL A 36 11.57 -0.20 -8.35
C VAL A 36 11.97 -0.53 -9.79
N ASP A 37 11.29 0.07 -10.76
CA ASP A 37 11.56 -0.15 -12.19
C ASP A 37 12.99 0.24 -12.59
N GLU A 38 13.63 1.18 -11.87
CA GLU A 38 15.02 1.59 -12.10
C GLU A 38 16.06 0.58 -11.57
N ILE A 39 15.72 -0.17 -10.51
CA ILE A 39 16.63 -1.12 -9.86
C ILE A 39 16.35 -2.59 -10.22
N GLU A 40 15.24 -2.86 -10.89
CA GLU A 40 14.94 -4.19 -11.42
C GLU A 40 15.89 -4.55 -12.59
N PRO A 41 16.48 -5.77 -12.60
CA PRO A 41 17.46 -6.21 -13.61
C PRO A 41 16.85 -6.54 -14.98
#